data_AF-A0A7C7MP02-F1
#
_entry.id   AF-A0A7C7MP02-F1
#
_cell.length_a   1.000
_cell.length_b   1.000
_cell.length_c   1.000
_cell.angle_alpha   90.00
_cell.angle_beta   90.00
_cell.angle_gamma   90.00
#
_symmetry.space_group_name_H-M   'P 1'
#
loop_
_entity.id
_entity.type
_entity.pdbx_description
1 polymer ?
#
loop_
_entity_poly.entity_id
_entity_poly.type
_entity_poly.pdbx_seq_one_letter_code
_entity_poly.pdbx_strand_id
1 'polypeptide(L)'
;MDPKKLNLMALVAMPLVAVISSSIAIEVDIKATATIFAINLLPMLISSGIGGLLLRKAKTNAAAIASIASPVLMSFSASAWYLIRVLSPSVNAPGIEHLRLPWMIFIGAVVFGILSVPVVFRLNRGRQ
;
A
#
# COMPACT_ATOMS: atom_id res chain seq x y z
N MET A 1 -1.23 -18.88 -2.99
CA MET A 1 -1.74 -18.01 -1.91
C MET A 1 -3.00 -17.32 -2.41
N ASP A 2 -4.04 -17.18 -1.58
CA ASP A 2 -5.33 -16.59 -1.99
C ASP A 2 -5.21 -15.06 -2.24
N PRO A 3 -5.54 -14.55 -3.45
CA PRO A 3 -5.47 -13.12 -3.75
C PRO A 3 -6.26 -12.22 -2.80
N LYS A 4 -7.40 -12.71 -2.27
CA LYS A 4 -8.20 -11.93 -1.31
C LYS A 4 -7.45 -11.74 0.01
N LYS A 5 -6.84 -12.81 0.53
CA LYS A 5 -6.01 -12.76 1.74
C LYS A 5 -4.80 -11.84 1.53
N LEU A 6 -4.13 -11.95 0.39
CA LEU A 6 -3.01 -11.07 0.04
C LEU A 6 -3.40 -9.60 -0.01
N ASN A 7 -4.56 -9.26 -0.58
CA ASN A 7 -5.05 -7.90 -0.62
C ASN A 7 -5.30 -7.32 0.79
N LEU A 8 -5.87 -8.14 1.70
CA LEU A 8 -6.09 -7.74 3.09
C LEU A 8 -4.77 -7.62 3.87
N MET A 9 -3.82 -8.52 3.62
CA MET A 9 -2.49 -8.42 4.21
C MET A 9 -1.79 -7.14 3.76
N ALA A 10 -1.86 -6.81 2.46
CA ALA A 10 -1.31 -5.57 1.93
C ALA A 10 -1.95 -4.34 2.60
N LEU A 11 -3.29 -4.31 2.73
CA LEU A 11 -4.02 -3.22 3.38
C LEU A 11 -3.49 -2.87 4.77
N VAL A 12 -3.14 -3.88 5.56
CA VAL A 12 -2.82 -3.73 6.99
C VAL A 12 -1.32 -3.69 7.26
N ALA A 13 -0.51 -4.44 6.51
CA ALA A 13 0.91 -4.60 6.79
C ALA A 13 1.65 -3.26 6.77
N MET A 14 1.43 -2.46 5.73
CA MET A 14 2.18 -1.23 5.52
C MET A 14 1.87 -0.14 6.56
N PRO A 15 0.61 0.15 6.95
CA PRO A 15 0.31 1.06 8.05
C PRO A 15 0.90 0.61 9.39
N LEU A 16 0.90 -0.69 9.67
CA LEU A 16 1.52 -1.23 10.89
C LEU A 16 3.05 -1.09 10.87
N VAL A 17 3.70 -1.40 9.75
CA VAL A 17 5.14 -1.21 9.59
C VAL A 17 5.51 0.26 9.75
N ALA A 18 4.71 1.18 9.22
CA ALA A 18 4.93 2.63 9.38
C ALA A 18 4.89 3.06 10.86
N VAL A 19 3.93 2.54 11.63
CA VAL A 19 3.84 2.80 13.08
C VAL A 19 5.05 2.21 13.81
N ILE A 20 5.33 0.91 13.62
CA ILE A 20 6.43 0.22 14.32
C ILE A 20 7.77 0.89 14.02
N SER A 21 8.04 1.20 12.75
CA SER A 21 9.28 1.89 12.36
C SER A 21 9.37 3.29 12.95
N SER A 22 8.26 4.04 12.98
CA SER A 22 8.26 5.38 13.60
C SER A 22 8.55 5.32 15.10
N SER A 23 7.99 4.35 15.82
CA SER A 23 8.23 4.17 17.26
C SER A 23 9.68 3.81 17.59
N ILE A 24 10.44 3.30 16.63
CA ILE A 24 11.87 3.02 16.79
C ILE A 24 12.70 4.26 16.43
N ALA A 25 12.29 5.01 15.40
CA ALA A 25 13.07 6.12 14.85
C ALA A 25 12.90 7.44 15.63
N ILE A 26 11.73 7.67 16.23
CA ILE A 26 11.39 8.93 16.90
C ILE A 26 10.48 8.68 18.11
N GLU A 27 10.49 9.62 19.07
CA GLU A 27 9.50 9.63 20.14
C GLU A 27 8.13 9.99 19.55
N VAL A 28 7.17 9.06 19.66
CA VAL A 28 5.79 9.24 19.18
C VAL A 28 4.83 9.13 20.35
N ASP A 29 4.00 10.16 20.52
CA ASP A 29 2.84 10.08 21.40
C ASP A 29 1.67 9.34 20.70
N ILE A 30 0.60 9.06 21.45
CA ILE A 30 -0.57 8.35 20.94
C ILE A 30 -1.19 9.09 19.73
N LYS A 31 -1.17 10.43 19.72
CA LYS A 31 -1.74 11.23 18.63
C LYS A 31 -0.88 11.09 17.36
N ALA A 32 0.43 11.13 17.49
CA ALA A 32 1.39 10.94 16.41
C ALA A 32 1.29 9.52 15.83
N THR A 33 1.23 8.49 16.70
CA THR A 33 1.02 7.10 16.29
C THR A 33 -0.28 6.93 15.49
N ALA A 34 -1.39 7.46 16.01
CA ALA A 34 -2.68 7.39 15.32
C ALA A 34 -2.65 8.14 13.98
N THR A 35 -1.98 9.28 13.93
CA THR A 35 -1.82 10.07 12.69
C THR A 35 -1.03 9.29 11.65
N ILE A 36 0.13 8.74 12.02
CA ILE A 36 0.97 7.93 11.12
C ILE A 36 0.18 6.72 10.62
N PHE A 37 -0.54 6.02 11.48
CA PHE A 37 -1.39 4.91 11.06
C PHE A 37 -2.44 5.36 10.03
N ALA A 38 -3.19 6.43 10.34
CA ALA A 38 -4.29 6.90 9.50
C ALA A 38 -3.83 7.38 8.11
N ILE A 39 -2.77 8.19 8.04
CA ILE A 39 -2.26 8.73 6.77
C ILE A 39 -1.68 7.62 5.86
N ASN A 40 -1.19 6.52 6.44
CA ASN A 40 -0.71 5.36 5.69
C ASN A 40 -1.87 4.39 5.36
N LEU A 41 -2.90 4.31 6.19
CA LEU A 41 -4.07 3.47 5.94
C LEU A 41 -4.94 4.01 4.80
N LEU A 42 -5.14 5.32 4.70
CA LEU A 42 -5.94 5.95 3.64
C LEU A 42 -5.55 5.53 2.20
N PRO A 43 -4.29 5.65 1.76
CA PRO A 43 -3.89 5.21 0.42
C PRO A 43 -4.06 3.71 0.23
N MET A 44 -3.84 2.91 1.28
CA MET A 44 -4.04 1.47 1.22
C MET A 44 -5.51 1.08 1.12
N LEU A 45 -6.43 1.80 1.79
CA LEU A 45 -7.87 1.60 1.63
C LEU A 45 -8.31 1.86 0.18
N ILE A 46 -7.77 2.88 -0.47
CA ILE A 46 -8.06 3.19 -1.88
C ILE A 46 -7.53 2.07 -2.77
N SER A 47 -6.25 1.75 -2.67
CA SER A 47 -5.60 0.76 -3.53
C SER A 47 -6.19 -0.65 -3.34
N SER A 48 -6.30 -1.12 -2.09
CA SER A 48 -6.90 -2.41 -1.76
C SER A 48 -8.40 -2.44 -1.98
N GLY A 49 -9.10 -1.31 -1.86
CA GLY A 49 -10.52 -1.18 -2.19
C GLY A 49 -10.76 -1.41 -3.68
N ILE A 50 -10.03 -0.70 -4.55
CA ILE A 50 -10.07 -0.91 -6.01
C ILE A 50 -9.70 -2.35 -6.36
N GLY A 51 -8.60 -2.86 -5.80
CA GLY A 51 -8.17 -4.23 -6.06
C GLY A 51 -9.18 -5.28 -5.60
N GLY A 52 -9.86 -5.05 -4.48
CA GLY A 52 -10.95 -5.88 -3.99
C GLY A 52 -12.17 -5.88 -4.91
N LEU A 53 -12.53 -4.72 -5.47
CA LEU A 53 -13.61 -4.61 -6.46
C LEU A 53 -13.24 -5.34 -7.76
N LEU A 54 -12.01 -5.19 -8.24
CA LEU A 54 -11.52 -5.85 -9.46
C LEU A 54 -11.39 -7.36 -9.29
N LEU A 55 -10.98 -7.85 -8.12
CA LEU A 55 -10.96 -9.27 -7.79
C LEU A 55 -12.34 -9.92 -7.94
N ARG A 56 -13.43 -9.22 -7.59
CA ARG A 56 -14.80 -9.72 -7.77
C ARG A 56 -15.18 -9.85 -9.26
N LYS A 57 -14.47 -9.16 -10.15
CA LYS A 57 -14.68 -9.17 -11.60
C LYS A 57 -13.66 -10.01 -12.35
N ALA A 58 -12.59 -10.47 -11.69
CA ALA A 58 -11.54 -11.27 -12.31
C ALA A 58 -12.06 -12.67 -12.67
N LYS A 59 -11.89 -13.06 -13.94
CA LYS A 59 -12.28 -14.39 -14.46
C LYS A 59 -11.07 -15.29 -14.71
N THR A 60 -9.87 -14.75 -14.63
CA THR A 60 -8.61 -15.45 -14.88
C THR A 60 -7.62 -15.21 -13.75
N ASN A 61 -6.66 -16.13 -13.58
CA ASN A 61 -5.58 -15.96 -12.60
C ASN A 61 -4.76 -14.70 -12.87
N ALA A 62 -4.49 -14.38 -14.14
CA ALA A 62 -3.77 -13.16 -14.51
C ALA A 62 -4.56 -11.89 -14.12
N ALA A 63 -5.87 -11.86 -14.38
CA ALA A 63 -6.73 -10.77 -13.95
C ALA A 63 -6.79 -10.65 -12.42
N ALA A 64 -6.80 -11.77 -11.69
CA ALA A 64 -6.78 -11.77 -10.23
C ALA A 64 -5.47 -11.20 -9.67
N ILE A 65 -4.32 -11.60 -10.24
CA ILE A 65 -3.00 -11.06 -9.87
C ILE A 65 -2.94 -9.56 -10.19
N ALA A 66 -3.34 -9.15 -11.40
CA ALA A 66 -3.36 -7.75 -11.82
C ALA A 66 -4.25 -6.88 -10.92
N SER A 67 -5.36 -7.44 -10.42
CA SER A 67 -6.28 -6.74 -9.51
C SER A 67 -5.60 -6.35 -8.19
N ILE A 68 -4.68 -7.17 -7.68
CA ILE A 68 -4.01 -6.91 -6.39
C ILE A 68 -2.57 -6.44 -6.52
N ALA A 69 -2.04 -6.33 -7.74
CA ALA A 69 -0.65 -5.94 -7.95
C ALA A 69 -0.35 -4.57 -7.35
N SER A 70 -1.25 -3.59 -7.54
CA SER A 70 -1.10 -2.24 -6.98
C SER A 70 -0.99 -2.27 -5.44
N PRO A 71 -1.98 -2.78 -4.68
CA PRO A 71 -1.89 -2.75 -3.22
C PRO A 71 -0.72 -3.58 -2.69
N VAL A 72 -0.42 -4.74 -3.29
CA VAL A 72 0.68 -5.59 -2.83
C VAL A 72 2.03 -4.94 -3.05
N LEU A 73 2.32 -4.44 -4.26
CA LEU A 73 3.60 -3.80 -4.56
C LEU A 73 3.78 -2.53 -3.74
N MET A 74 2.72 -1.73 -3.59
CA MET A 74 2.76 -0.52 -2.77
C MET A 74 3.07 -0.85 -1.31
N SER A 75 2.34 -1.80 -0.73
CA SER A 75 2.57 -2.22 0.65
C SER A 75 4.00 -2.71 0.84
N PHE A 76 4.50 -3.53 -0.09
CA PHE A 76 5.86 -4.07 -0.02
C PHE A 76 6.91 -2.96 -0.12
N SER A 77 6.86 -2.13 -1.16
CA SER A 77 7.85 -1.08 -1.39
C SER A 77 7.85 -0.02 -0.29
N ALA A 78 6.69 0.39 0.21
CA ALA A 78 6.60 1.36 1.29
C ALA A 78 7.07 0.77 2.63
N SER A 79 6.74 -0.48 2.92
CA SER A 79 7.26 -1.17 4.12
C SER A 79 8.78 -1.29 4.08
N ALA A 80 9.34 -1.69 2.94
CA ALA A 80 10.79 -1.77 2.74
C ALA A 80 11.44 -0.39 2.93
N TRP A 81 10.85 0.67 2.36
CA TRP A 81 11.31 2.03 2.57
C TRP A 81 11.36 2.41 4.05
N TYR A 82 10.28 2.18 4.79
CA TYR A 82 10.23 2.49 6.23
C TYR A 82 11.33 1.77 7.01
N LEU A 83 11.54 0.49 6.75
CA LEU A 83 12.60 -0.28 7.40
C LEU A 83 14.00 0.26 7.05
N ILE A 84 14.24 0.67 5.81
CA ILE A 84 15.51 1.30 5.41
C ILE A 84 15.73 2.62 6.18
N ARG A 85 14.68 3.41 6.43
CA ARG A 85 14.81 4.68 7.17
C ARG A 85 15.06 4.50 8.67
N VAL A 86 14.70 3.35 9.24
CA VAL A 86 15.13 2.98 10.60
C VAL A 86 16.65 2.80 10.64
N LEU A 87 17.23 2.15 9.63
CA LEU A 87 18.68 1.90 9.56
C LEU A 87 19.48 3.13 9.12
N SER A 88 18.87 3.96 8.27
CA SER A 88 19.50 5.13 7.66
C SER A 88 18.57 6.35 7.71
N PRO A 89 18.38 6.95 8.91
CA PRO A 89 17.49 8.09 9.10
C PRO A 89 17.99 9.36 8.38
N SER A 90 17.10 10.33 8.18
CA SER A 90 17.45 11.62 7.59
C SER A 90 18.40 12.39 8.50
N VAL A 91 19.54 12.79 7.96
CA VAL A 91 20.56 13.57 8.69
C VAL A 91 20.03 14.93 9.14
N ASN A 92 19.16 15.56 8.33
CA ASN A 92 18.72 16.94 8.56
C ASN A 92 17.37 17.04 9.30
N ALA A 93 16.57 15.97 9.28
CA ALA A 93 15.24 15.95 9.89
C ALA A 93 14.77 14.49 10.11
N PRO A 94 15.25 13.81 11.16
CA PRO A 94 14.81 12.45 11.49
C PRO A 94 13.29 12.38 11.62
N GLY A 95 12.64 11.43 10.95
CA GLY A 95 11.21 11.19 11.06
C GLY A 95 10.35 11.87 9.97
N ILE A 96 10.89 12.80 9.19
CA ILE A 96 10.16 13.49 8.10
C ILE A 96 9.64 12.51 7.03
N GLU A 97 10.26 11.34 6.93
CA GLU A 97 9.93 10.31 5.96
C GLU A 97 8.55 9.70 6.23
N HIS A 98 8.13 9.67 7.50
CA HIS A 98 6.81 9.22 7.93
C HIS A 98 5.68 10.19 7.58
N LEU A 99 6.01 11.42 7.17
CA LEU A 99 5.06 12.40 6.64
C LEU A 99 5.11 12.48 5.11
N ARG A 100 6.29 12.33 4.50
CA ARG A 100 6.47 12.48 3.04
C ARG A 100 6.02 11.26 2.24
N LEU A 101 6.40 10.05 2.67
CA LEU A 101 6.06 8.82 1.95
C LEU A 101 4.54 8.61 1.80
N PRO A 102 3.69 8.86 2.82
CA PRO A 102 2.23 8.76 2.69
C PRO A 102 1.64 9.51 1.50
N TRP A 103 2.14 10.71 1.19
CA TRP A 103 1.68 11.49 0.04
C TRP A 103 2.09 10.86 -1.29
N MET A 104 3.30 10.33 -1.39
CA MET A 104 3.79 9.67 -2.60
C MET A 104 3.01 8.39 -2.89
N ILE A 105 2.76 7.58 -1.86
CA ILE A 105 1.95 6.35 -2.02
C ILE A 105 0.48 6.67 -2.28
N PHE A 106 -0.05 7.80 -1.80
CA PHE A 106 -1.42 8.23 -2.10
C PHE A 106 -1.61 8.51 -3.58
N ILE A 107 -0.69 9.28 -4.19
CA ILE A 107 -0.70 9.52 -5.65
C ILE A 107 -0.58 8.19 -6.40
N GLY A 108 0.36 7.33 -5.97
CA GLY A 108 0.52 6.00 -6.55
C GLY A 108 -0.75 5.13 -6.44
N ALA A 109 -1.43 5.15 -5.31
CA ALA A 109 -2.62 4.35 -5.05
C ALA A 109 -3.75 4.71 -6.00
N VAL A 110 -3.95 6.01 -6.22
CA VAL A 110 -4.95 6.51 -7.18
C VAL A 110 -4.55 6.15 -8.61
N VAL A 111 -3.33 6.45 -9.03
CA VAL A 111 -2.87 6.24 -10.41
C VAL A 111 -2.86 4.76 -10.77
N PHE A 112 -2.19 3.91 -9.98
CA PHE A 112 -2.11 2.48 -10.25
C PHE A 112 -3.45 1.78 -10.03
N GLY A 113 -4.28 2.26 -9.08
CA GLY A 113 -5.66 1.82 -8.93
C GLY A 113 -6.47 2.03 -10.22
N ILE A 114 -6.47 3.24 -10.77
CA ILE A 114 -7.17 3.55 -12.02
C ILE A 114 -6.61 2.72 -13.19
N LEU A 115 -5.29 2.63 -13.33
CA LEU A 115 -4.65 1.87 -14.42
C LEU A 115 -4.90 0.36 -14.34
N SER A 116 -5.13 -0.19 -13.15
CA SER A 116 -5.44 -1.62 -12.99
C SER A 116 -6.79 -2.00 -13.61
N VAL A 117 -7.73 -1.06 -13.71
CA VAL A 117 -9.06 -1.29 -14.28
C VAL A 117 -9.00 -1.77 -15.74
N PRO A 118 -8.47 -0.99 -16.71
CA PRO A 118 -8.42 -1.42 -18.11
C PRO A 118 -7.58 -2.69 -18.30
N VAL A 119 -6.53 -2.88 -17.50
CA VAL A 119 -5.68 -4.09 -17.56
C VAL A 119 -6.48 -5.33 -17.19
N VAL A 120 -7.21 -5.31 -16.06
CA VAL A 120 -8.04 -6.44 -15.62
C VAL A 120 -9.12 -6.77 -16.65
N PHE A 121 -9.79 -5.75 -17.21
CA PHE A 121 -10.79 -5.98 -18.26
C PHE A 121 -10.19 -6.58 -19.54
N ARG A 122 -9.00 -6.13 -19.97
CA ARG A 122 -8.30 -6.70 -21.14
C ARG A 122 -7.92 -8.17 -20.90
N LEU A 123 -7.38 -8.49 -19.72
CA LEU A 123 -7.00 -9.86 -19.34
C LEU A 123 -8.19 -10.80 -19.22
N ASN A 124 -9.39 -10.28 -18.94
CA ASN A 124 -10.62 -11.05 -18.97
C ASN A 124 -11.15 -11.31 -20.39
N ARG A 125 -10.86 -10.44 -21.37
CA ARG A 125 -11.34 -10.58 -22.76
C ARG A 125 -10.60 -11.64 -23.57
N GLY A 126 -9.35 -11.96 -23.25
CA GLY A 126 -8.54 -12.95 -23.99
C GLY A 126 -9.04 -14.41 -23.92
N ARG A 127 -10.27 -14.64 -23.44
CA ARG A 127 -10.95 -15.94 -23.33
C ARG A 127 -12.44 -15.89 -23.71
N GLN A 128 -12.92 -14.77 -24.26
CA GLN A 128 -14.19 -14.76 -25.01
C GLN A 128 -13.90 -15.22 -26.44
#